data_AF-A0AAU1NVD1-F1
#
_entry.id   AF-A0AAU1NVD1-F1
#
_cell.length_a   1.000
_cell.length_b   1.000
_cell.length_c   1.000
_cell.angle_alpha   90.00
_cell.angle_beta   90.00
_cell.angle_gamma   90.00
#
_symmetry.space_group_name_H-M   'P 1'
#
loop_
_entity.id
_entity.type
_entity.pdbx_description
1 polymer ?
#
loop_
_entity_poly.entity_id
_entity_poly.type
_entity_poly.pdbx_seq_one_letter_code
_entity_poly.pdbx_strand_id
1 'polypeptide(L)'
;MTSAKSAVVYGCDQKPVASPADFTLACGDGEVGLKDLVWSDWGRPTAVAKGKYLAVSCVPSCAQGTEVPYPAKVTVSGLSHGSYTVLHISAPRAPSPAPAYRLDAQGPVETH
;
A
#
# COMPACT_ATOMS: atom_id res chain seq x y z
N MET A 1 7.95 28.49 -4.50
CA MET A 1 7.25 27.76 -3.42
C MET A 1 6.26 26.82 -4.08
N THR A 2 6.62 25.54 -4.27
CA THR A 2 5.75 24.59 -4.95
C THR A 2 4.70 24.12 -3.96
N SER A 3 3.45 24.48 -4.22
CA SER A 3 2.28 24.03 -3.45
C SER A 3 2.38 22.52 -3.22
N ALA A 4 2.24 22.07 -1.96
CA ALA A 4 2.04 20.67 -1.66
C ALA A 4 0.74 20.26 -2.37
N LYS A 5 0.85 19.74 -3.60
CA LYS A 5 -0.28 19.25 -4.35
C LYS A 5 -0.96 18.22 -3.46
N SER A 6 -2.26 18.42 -3.22
CA SER A 6 -3.13 17.52 -2.47
C SER A 6 -3.11 16.15 -3.12
N ALA A 7 -2.08 15.36 -2.82
CA ALA A 7 -1.93 14.02 -3.35
C ALA A 7 -2.83 13.09 -2.54
N VAL A 8 -3.51 12.20 -3.23
CA VAL A 8 -4.42 11.23 -2.63
C VAL A 8 -4.13 9.83 -3.19
N VAL A 9 -4.53 8.84 -2.42
CA VAL A 9 -4.69 7.45 -2.88
C VAL A 9 -6.13 7.07 -2.68
N TYR A 10 -6.66 6.18 -3.51
CA TYR A 10 -8.02 5.67 -3.35
C TYR A 10 -7.95 4.33 -2.63
N GLY A 11 -8.68 4.22 -1.52
CA GLY A 11 -8.87 2.95 -0.84
C GLY A 11 -9.93 2.10 -1.53
N CYS A 12 -10.15 0.90 -1.00
CA CYS A 12 -11.22 -0.01 -1.44
C CYS A 12 -12.63 0.57 -1.25
N ASP A 13 -12.79 1.60 -0.42
CA ASP A 13 -14.03 2.35 -0.24
C ASP A 13 -14.24 3.43 -1.32
N GLN A 14 -13.37 3.48 -2.33
CA GLN A 14 -13.35 4.46 -3.42
C GLN A 14 -13.21 5.90 -2.93
N LYS A 15 -12.72 6.11 -1.70
CA LYS A 15 -12.53 7.45 -1.14
C LYS A 15 -11.08 7.89 -1.32
N PRO A 16 -10.86 9.14 -1.76
CA PRO A 16 -9.54 9.72 -1.79
C PRO A 16 -9.08 9.99 -0.36
N VAL A 17 -7.99 9.36 0.04
CA VAL A 17 -7.34 9.54 1.34
C VAL A 17 -5.94 10.11 1.16
N ALA A 18 -5.61 11.13 1.95
CA ALA A 18 -4.29 11.72 2.00
C ALA A 18 -3.46 11.00 3.08
N SER A 19 -2.33 10.44 2.70
CA SER A 19 -1.34 9.80 3.58
C SER A 19 -1.97 8.89 4.65
N PRO A 20 -2.67 7.82 4.27
CA PRO A 20 -3.34 6.93 5.22
C PRO A 20 -2.32 6.23 6.13
N ALA A 21 -2.61 6.14 7.43
CA ALA A 21 -1.81 5.36 8.37
C ALA A 21 -2.05 3.85 8.20
N ASP A 22 -3.26 3.46 7.77
CA ASP A 22 -3.65 2.09 7.50
C ASP A 22 -4.28 2.02 6.10
N PHE A 23 -3.90 1.02 5.30
CA PHE A 23 -4.33 0.90 3.93
C PHE A 23 -4.59 -0.56 3.54
N THR A 24 -5.84 -0.89 3.26
CA THR A 24 -6.23 -2.23 2.78
C THR A 24 -5.86 -2.36 1.30
N LEU A 25 -5.16 -3.44 0.95
CA LEU A 25 -4.67 -3.70 -0.41
C LEU A 25 -5.56 -4.68 -1.17
N ALA A 26 -6.01 -5.73 -0.49
CA ALA A 26 -6.93 -6.71 -1.07
C ALA A 26 -8.37 -6.25 -0.86
N CYS A 27 -8.97 -5.59 -1.85
CA CYS A 27 -10.37 -5.15 -1.76
C CYS A 27 -11.39 -6.30 -1.83
N GLY A 28 -10.99 -7.46 -2.38
CA GLY A 28 -11.80 -8.68 -2.42
C GLY A 28 -11.69 -9.49 -1.13
N ASP A 29 -10.47 -9.92 -0.80
CA ASP A 29 -10.24 -10.85 0.31
C ASP A 29 -9.99 -10.16 1.66
N GLY A 30 -9.55 -8.89 1.69
CA GLY A 30 -9.32 -8.13 2.92
C GLY A 30 -8.14 -8.61 3.78
N GLU A 31 -7.56 -9.76 3.48
CA GLU A 31 -6.49 -10.42 4.26
C GLU A 31 -5.10 -9.79 4.12
N VAL A 32 -4.95 -8.84 3.19
CA VAL A 32 -3.67 -8.17 2.90
C VAL A 32 -3.82 -6.66 3.02
N GLY A 33 -2.96 -6.07 3.84
CA GLY A 33 -3.01 -4.65 4.13
C GLY A 33 -1.73 -4.09 4.71
N LEU A 34 -1.75 -2.79 4.93
CA LEU A 34 -0.66 -2.03 5.51
C LEU A 34 -1.15 -1.34 6.79
N LYS A 35 -0.32 -1.37 7.83
CA LYS A 35 -0.56 -0.69 9.10
C LYS A 35 0.62 0.13 9.55
N ASP A 36 0.37 1.08 10.45
CA ASP A 36 1.39 1.95 11.04
C ASP A 36 2.25 2.68 9.98
N LEU A 37 1.64 3.11 8.88
CA LEU A 37 2.33 3.79 7.79
C LEU A 37 2.68 5.23 8.17
N VAL A 38 3.98 5.51 8.17
CA VAL A 38 4.52 6.86 8.34
C VAL A 38 5.06 7.35 7.01
N TRP A 39 4.31 8.23 6.35
CA TRP A 39 4.67 8.80 5.07
C TRP A 39 5.72 9.90 5.17
N SER A 40 6.59 9.96 4.18
CA SER A 40 7.59 10.99 3.93
C SER A 40 7.47 11.41 2.47
N ASP A 41 7.73 12.69 2.20
CA ASP A 41 7.65 13.25 0.85
C ASP A 41 6.26 13.15 0.18
N TRP A 42 5.19 13.08 0.98
CA TRP A 42 3.82 13.09 0.47
C TRP A 42 3.54 14.35 -0.35
N GLY A 43 2.86 14.19 -1.49
CA GLY A 43 2.62 15.29 -2.44
C GLY A 43 3.71 15.48 -3.49
N ARG A 44 4.84 14.79 -3.37
CA ARG A 44 5.87 14.72 -4.43
C ARG A 44 5.53 13.68 -5.49
N PRO A 45 6.19 13.70 -6.67
CA PRO A 45 6.00 12.66 -7.71
C PRO A 45 6.17 11.23 -7.19
N THR A 46 6.98 11.07 -6.14
CA THR A 46 7.19 9.83 -5.40
C THR A 46 7.13 10.14 -3.91
N ALA A 47 6.38 9.35 -3.15
CA ALA A 47 6.33 9.39 -1.69
C ALA A 47 6.62 8.01 -1.11
N VAL A 48 7.18 7.98 0.10
CA VAL A 48 7.64 6.74 0.74
C VAL A 48 7.04 6.66 2.13
N ALA A 49 6.49 5.51 2.49
CA ALA A 49 6.09 5.21 3.85
C ALA A 49 6.90 4.05 4.45
N LYS A 50 7.06 4.10 5.76
CA LYS A 50 7.53 2.97 6.56
C LYS A 50 6.40 2.51 7.46
N GLY A 51 6.14 1.22 7.50
CA GLY A 51 5.12 0.65 8.36
C GLY A 51 5.22 -0.87 8.39
N LYS A 52 4.08 -1.54 8.47
CA LYS A 52 3.96 -2.99 8.54
C LYS A 52 3.06 -3.49 7.42
N TYR A 53 3.51 -4.52 6.73
CA TYR A 53 2.74 -5.27 5.75
C TYR A 53 2.15 -6.50 6.44
N LEU A 54 0.82 -6.57 6.48
CA LEU A 54 0.08 -7.74 6.91
C LEU A 54 0.03 -8.69 5.72
N ALA A 55 0.70 -9.83 5.89
CA ALA A 55 0.65 -10.93 4.94
C ALA A 55 0.30 -12.21 5.70
N VAL A 56 -0.45 -13.09 5.04
CA VAL A 56 -0.77 -14.41 5.57
C VAL A 56 0.49 -15.29 5.49
N SER A 57 0.94 -15.80 6.64
CA SER A 57 2.11 -16.69 6.68
C SER A 57 1.75 -18.08 6.13
N CYS A 58 2.17 -18.39 4.91
CA CYS A 58 1.85 -19.62 4.19
C CYS A 58 2.63 -20.88 4.59
N VAL A 59 3.09 -21.00 5.84
CA VAL A 59 3.84 -22.19 6.33
C VAL A 59 3.01 -22.92 7.39
N PRO A 60 2.63 -24.20 7.21
CA PRO A 60 2.87 -25.11 6.07
C PRO A 60 1.85 -25.00 4.91
N SER A 61 0.74 -24.28 5.09
CA SER A 61 -0.26 -24.05 4.03
C SER A 61 -0.95 -22.71 4.24
N CYS A 62 -1.17 -21.92 3.19
CA CYS A 62 -1.83 -20.62 3.28
C CYS A 62 -3.23 -20.68 3.93
N ALA A 63 -3.97 -21.79 3.76
CA ALA A 63 -5.30 -21.98 4.34
C ALA A 63 -5.33 -22.01 5.88
N GLN A 64 -4.18 -22.17 6.54
CA GLN A 64 -4.02 -22.17 8.00
C GLN A 64 -3.12 -21.02 8.47
N GLY A 65 -2.71 -20.14 7.54
CA GLY A 65 -1.79 -19.06 7.85
C GLY A 65 -2.46 -17.99 8.72
N THR A 66 -1.72 -17.48 9.69
CA THR A 66 -2.13 -16.30 10.45
C THR A 66 -1.61 -15.05 9.73
N GLU A 67 -2.36 -13.95 9.77
CA GLU A 67 -1.85 -12.63 9.38
C GLU A 67 -0.70 -12.25 10.31
N VAL A 68 0.50 -12.14 9.76
CA VAL A 68 1.68 -11.71 10.51
C VAL A 68 2.11 -10.33 9.99
N PRO A 69 2.27 -9.33 10.87
CA PRO A 69 2.78 -8.02 10.46
C PRO A 69 4.31 -8.08 10.26
N TYR A 70 4.76 -7.85 9.04
CA TYR A 70 6.18 -7.73 8.69
C TYR A 70 6.56 -6.26 8.48
N PRO A 71 7.72 -5.79 8.96
CA PRO A 71 8.17 -4.44 8.67
C PRO A 71 8.36 -4.27 7.16
N ALA A 72 7.72 -3.24 6.60
CA ALA A 72 7.68 -2.99 5.17
C ALA A 72 7.89 -1.52 4.86
N LYS A 73 8.49 -1.28 3.70
CA LYS A 73 8.63 0.03 3.10
C LYS A 73 7.68 0.14 1.92
N VAL A 74 6.77 1.09 1.98
CA VAL A 74 5.81 1.37 0.91
C VAL A 74 6.34 2.56 0.13
N THR A 75 6.20 2.52 -1.19
CA THR A 75 6.58 3.62 -2.07
C THR A 75 5.48 3.82 -3.08
N VAL A 76 4.90 5.01 -3.10
CA VAL A 76 3.89 5.40 -4.09
C VAL A 76 4.52 6.34 -5.09
N SER A 77 4.17 6.17 -6.36
CA SER A 77 4.70 6.96 -7.47
C SER A 77 3.68 7.10 -8.59
N GLY A 78 4.04 7.84 -9.63
CA GLY A 78 3.14 8.13 -10.74
C GLY A 78 2.04 9.11 -10.35
N LEU A 79 2.38 10.12 -9.55
CA LEU A 79 1.43 11.18 -9.18
C LEU A 79 0.88 11.87 -10.44
N SER A 80 -0.36 11.58 -10.79
CA SER A 80 -1.05 12.10 -11.97
C SER A 80 -2.36 12.74 -11.53
N HIS A 81 -2.64 13.97 -11.98
CA HIS A 81 -3.85 14.72 -11.58
C HIS A 81 -4.09 14.84 -10.06
N GLY A 82 -3.07 14.62 -9.22
CA GLY A 82 -3.22 14.64 -7.76
C GLY A 82 -3.52 13.27 -7.13
N SER A 83 -3.50 12.17 -7.88
CA SER A 83 -3.57 10.82 -7.33
C SER A 83 -2.33 10.00 -7.70
N TYR A 84 -1.83 9.20 -6.76
CA TYR A 84 -0.79 8.22 -7.07
C TYR A 84 -1.40 7.04 -7.82
N THR A 85 -0.68 6.49 -8.81
CA THR A 85 -1.17 5.38 -9.63
C THR A 85 -0.41 4.08 -9.42
N VAL A 86 0.76 4.14 -8.77
CA VAL A 86 1.62 2.98 -8.50
C VAL A 86 1.92 2.92 -7.02
N LEU A 87 1.77 1.74 -6.43
CA LEU A 87 2.12 1.41 -5.06
C LEU A 87 3.03 0.17 -5.06
N HIS A 88 4.22 0.33 -4.50
CA HIS A 88 5.20 -0.75 -4.38
C HIS A 88 5.49 -0.98 -2.90
N ILE A 89 5.49 -2.24 -2.49
CA ILE A 89 5.73 -2.67 -1.12
C ILE A 89 7.01 -3.50 -1.11
N SER A 90 7.94 -3.14 -0.23
CA SER A 90 9.17 -3.89 -0.01
C SER A 90 9.16 -4.42 1.43
N ALA A 91 8.93 -5.72 1.58
CA ALA A 91 8.89 -6.43 2.86
C ALA A 91 9.91 -7.58 2.84
N PRO A 92 11.21 -7.33 3.01
CA PRO A 92 12.25 -8.36 2.89
C PRO A 92 12.19 -9.43 3.99
N ARG A 93 11.39 -9.21 5.04
CA ARG A 93 11.16 -10.18 6.12
C ARG A 93 9.96 -11.08 5.88
N ALA A 94 9.10 -10.74 4.91
CA ALA A 94 7.98 -11.58 4.55
C ALA A 94 8.50 -12.84 3.82
N PRO A 95 7.86 -14.00 4.00
CA PRO A 95 8.27 -15.25 3.34
C PRO A 95 8.11 -15.19 1.82
N SER A 96 7.18 -14.36 1.32
CA SER A 96 6.97 -14.08 -0.09
C SER A 96 7.17 -12.58 -0.38
N PRO A 97 7.66 -12.23 -1.59
CA PRO A 97 7.70 -10.84 -2.01
C PRO A 97 6.26 -10.30 -2.13
N ALA A 98 6.04 -9.09 -1.62
CA ALA A 98 4.76 -8.41 -1.81
C ALA A 98 4.60 -8.05 -3.29
N PRO A 99 3.41 -8.29 -3.89
CA PRO A 99 3.17 -7.93 -5.28
C PRO A 99 3.15 -6.41 -5.45
N ALA A 100 3.30 -5.97 -6.70
CA ALA A 100 3.09 -4.57 -7.04
C ALA A 100 1.59 -4.29 -7.13
N TYR A 101 1.17 -3.12 -6.65
CA TYR A 101 -0.22 -2.69 -6.74
C TYR A 101 -0.31 -1.43 -7.60
N ARG A 102 -1.32 -1.38 -8.46
CA ARG A 102 -1.74 -0.16 -9.12
C ARG A 102 -2.89 0.45 -8.35
N LEU A 103 -2.89 1.77 -8.22
CA LEU A 103 -3.95 2.52 -7.59
C LEU A 103 -4.81 3.15 -8.69
N ASP A 104 -6.09 2.84 -8.71
CA ASP A 104 -7.08 3.50 -9.56
C ASP A 104 -8.20 4.12 -8.72
N ALA A 105 -9.27 4.63 -9.33
CA ALA A 105 -10.37 5.25 -8.59
C ALA A 105 -11.24 4.25 -7.81
N GLN A 106 -11.06 2.95 -8.05
CA GLN A 106 -11.77 1.84 -7.43
C GLN A 106 -10.95 1.24 -6.28
N GLY A 107 -9.64 1.44 -6.29
CA GLY A 107 -8.75 1.11 -5.19
C GLY A 107 -7.42 0.50 -5.66
N PRO A 108 -6.71 -0.20 -4.77
CA PRO A 108 -5.57 -1.01 -5.13
C PRO A 108 -5.97 -2.24 -5.95
N VAL A 109 -5.32 -2.39 -7.11
CA VAL A 109 -5.40 -3.53 -8.03
C VAL A 109 -4.04 -4.21 -8.06
N GLU A 110 -3.99 -5.47 -7.68
CA GLU A 110 -2.77 -6.26 -7.76
C GLU A 110 -2.33 -6.45 -9.22
N THR A 111 -1.07 -6.14 -9.51
CA THR A 111 -0.44 -6.40 -10.80
C THR A 111 0.53 -7.56 -10.67
N HIS A 112 0.30 -8.61 -11.46
CA HIS A 112 1.18 -9.77 -11.60
C HIS A 112 2.37 -9.47 -12.52
#